data_AF-Q2RX14-F1
#
_entry.id   AF-Q2RX14-F1
#
_cell.length_a   1.000
_cell.length_b   1.000
_cell.length_c   1.000
_cell.angle_alpha   90.00
_cell.angle_beta   90.00
_cell.angle_gamma   90.00
#
_symmetry.space_group_name_H-M   'P 1'
#
loop_
_entity.id
_entity.type
_entity.pdbx_description
1 polymer ?
#
loop_
_entity_poly.entity_id
_entity_poly.type
_entity_poly.pdbx_seq_one_letter_code
_entity_poly.pdbx_strand_id
1 'polypeptide(L)'
;MAKSLQTLIRLRKFEVDECRRALGELFAAEAELEARVAALEAERSREEAFARDPGVMIPGIGFTLGNFVAHYLARKAALAEQKRLLDLAIEEAREALAEAFRVVKTLEITRDQRDAREREERDRRDQAALDEIGLTLYRRRKAEDRRSEE
;
A
#
# COMPACT_ATOMS: atom_id res chain seq x y z
N MET A 1 3.44 20.67 19.99
CA MET A 1 2.70 19.39 19.92
C MET A 1 2.13 19.12 18.52
N ALA A 2 1.43 20.05 17.86
CA ALA A 2 0.91 19.81 16.49
C ALA A 2 2.01 19.53 15.44
N LYS A 3 3.14 20.26 15.49
CA LYS A 3 4.30 20.04 14.61
C LYS A 3 4.91 18.63 14.75
N SER A 4 4.92 18.02 15.94
CA SER A 4 5.48 16.68 16.11
C SER A 4 4.58 15.58 15.53
N LEU A 5 3.25 15.74 15.62
CA LEU A 5 2.30 14.81 15.02
C LEU A 5 2.35 14.86 13.48
N GLN A 6 2.46 16.04 12.88
CA GLN A 6 2.61 16.17 11.43
C GLN A 6 3.90 15.52 10.91
N THR A 7 5.03 15.70 11.60
CA THR A 7 6.29 15.02 11.26
C THR A 7 6.15 13.51 11.36
N LEU A 8 5.48 13.01 12.41
CA LEU A 8 5.22 11.57 12.56
C LEU A 8 4.35 11.02 11.43
N ILE A 9 3.28 11.72 11.03
CA ILE A 9 2.44 11.32 9.89
C ILE A 9 3.28 11.23 8.61
N ARG A 10 4.17 12.20 8.37
CA ARG A 10 5.05 12.18 7.20
C ARG A 10 5.99 10.97 7.21
N LEU A 11 6.60 10.68 8.36
CA LEU A 11 7.45 9.51 8.53
C LEU A 11 6.68 8.21 8.23
N ARG A 12 5.47 8.06 8.80
CA ARG A 12 4.64 6.86 8.57
C ARG A 12 4.15 6.74 7.13
N LYS A 13 3.93 7.85 6.42
CA LYS A 13 3.63 7.82 4.98
C LYS A 13 4.82 7.32 4.15
N PHE A 14 6.04 7.70 4.53
CA PHE A 14 7.24 7.15 3.91
C PHE A 14 7.34 5.64 4.12
N GLU A 15 7.04 5.13 5.32
CA GLU A 15 6.97 3.68 5.56
C GLU A 15 5.94 2.97 4.68
N VAL A 16 4.77 3.57 4.44
CA VAL A 16 3.76 3.04 3.49
C VAL A 16 4.34 2.95 2.07
N ASP A 17 5.07 3.98 1.64
CA ASP A 17 5.67 3.99 0.31
C ASP A 17 6.79 2.94 0.17
N GLU A 18 7.58 2.71 1.23
CA GLU A 18 8.56 1.62 1.28
C GLU A 18 7.88 0.24 1.21
N CYS A 19 6.78 0.02 1.95
CA CYS A 19 6.00 -1.22 1.86
C CYS A 19 5.43 -1.44 0.45
N ARG A 20 4.95 -0.38 -0.21
CA ARG A 20 4.48 -0.45 -1.60
C ARG A 20 5.59 -0.82 -2.56
N ARG A 21 6.77 -0.23 -2.38
CA ARG A 21 7.94 -0.53 -3.21
C ARG A 21 8.35 -1.99 -3.05
N ALA A 22 8.45 -2.49 -1.81
CA ALA A 22 8.76 -3.88 -1.53
C ALA A 22 7.73 -4.84 -2.18
N LEU A 23 6.43 -4.54 -2.06
CA LEU A 23 5.39 -5.32 -2.73
C LEU A 23 5.52 -5.28 -4.26
N GLY A 24 5.89 -4.12 -4.83
CA GLY A 24 6.16 -3.99 -6.26
C GLY A 24 7.35 -4.83 -6.74
N GLU A 25 8.41 -4.92 -5.94
CA GLU A 25 9.57 -5.77 -6.22
C GLU A 25 9.18 -7.26 -6.21
N LEU A 26 8.30 -7.69 -5.30
CA LEU A 26 7.77 -9.06 -5.29
C LEU A 26 6.91 -9.37 -6.52
N PHE A 27 6.05 -8.45 -6.95
CA PHE A 27 5.28 -8.63 -8.19
C PHE A 27 6.17 -8.68 -9.44
N ALA A 28 7.27 -7.90 -9.47
CA ALA A 28 8.24 -8.00 -10.55
C ALA A 28 8.93 -9.38 -10.57
N ALA A 29 9.29 -9.91 -9.40
CA ALA A 29 9.82 -11.27 -9.28
C ALA A 29 8.81 -12.33 -9.69
N GLU A 30 7.51 -12.12 -9.44
CA GLU A 30 6.45 -13.04 -9.86
C GLU A 30 6.34 -13.08 -11.38
N ALA A 31 6.33 -11.92 -12.03
CA ALA A 31 6.31 -11.83 -13.49
C ALA A 31 7.54 -12.50 -14.13
N GLU A 32 8.73 -12.34 -13.54
CA GLU A 32 9.93 -13.04 -13.99
C GLU A 32 9.80 -14.57 -13.85
N LEU A 33 9.23 -15.03 -12.74
CA LEU A 33 9.01 -16.45 -12.49
C LEU A 33 8.01 -17.04 -13.50
N GLU A 34 6.92 -16.33 -13.80
CA GLU A 34 5.95 -16.73 -14.83
C GLU A 34 6.59 -16.82 -16.21
N ALA A 35 7.45 -15.87 -16.57
CA ALA A 35 8.21 -15.92 -17.82
C ALA A 35 9.13 -17.15 -17.89
N ARG A 36 9.77 -17.52 -16.77
CA ARG A 36 10.60 -18.74 -16.67
C ARG A 36 9.77 -20.01 -16.80
N VAL A 37 8.57 -20.05 -16.24
CA VAL A 37 7.62 -21.16 -16.40
C VAL A 37 7.21 -21.30 -17.87
N ALA A 38 6.80 -20.21 -18.51
CA ALA A 38 6.43 -20.20 -19.93
C ALA A 38 7.58 -20.67 -20.84
N ALA A 39 8.81 -20.23 -20.55
CA ALA A 39 9.99 -20.68 -21.29
C ALA A 39 10.26 -22.19 -21.14
N LEU A 40 10.07 -22.75 -19.93
CA LEU A 40 10.21 -24.18 -19.68
C LEU A 40 9.12 -25.00 -20.39
N GLU A 41 7.89 -24.48 -20.46
CA GLU A 41 6.80 -25.11 -21.22
C GLU A 41 7.08 -25.10 -22.74
N ALA A 42 7.58 -23.98 -23.27
CA ALA A 42 8.00 -23.90 -24.67
C ALA A 42 9.17 -24.85 -24.99
N GLU A 43 10.13 -25.02 -24.08
CA GLU A 43 11.20 -26.02 -24.18
C GLU A 43 10.63 -27.44 -24.31
N ARG A 44 9.69 -27.80 -23.43
CA ARG A 44 9.00 -29.09 -23.50
C ARG A 44 8.24 -29.29 -24.81
N SER A 45 7.49 -28.30 -25.29
CA SER A 45 6.74 -28.44 -26.54
C SER A 45 7.65 -28.66 -27.75
N ARG A 46 8.84 -28.03 -27.77
CA ARG A 46 9.85 -28.28 -28.80
C ARG A 46 10.38 -29.70 -28.75
N GLU A 47 10.67 -30.21 -27.56
CA GLU A 47 11.16 -31.58 -27.38
C GLU A 47 10.09 -32.62 -27.77
N GLU A 48 8.82 -32.39 -27.40
CA GLU A 48 7.70 -33.26 -27.81
C GLU A 48 7.48 -33.26 -29.33
N ALA A 49 7.67 -32.11 -30.00
CA ALA A 49 7.60 -32.02 -31.45
C ALA A 49 8.75 -32.78 -32.14
N PHE A 50 9.98 -32.62 -31.62
CA PHE A 50 11.16 -33.34 -32.12
C PHE A 50 11.02 -34.85 -31.97
N ALA A 51 10.54 -35.33 -30.82
CA ALA A 51 10.34 -36.76 -30.57
C ALA A 51 9.25 -37.39 -31.45
N ARG A 52 8.34 -36.60 -32.01
CA ARG A 52 7.28 -37.06 -32.93
C ARG A 52 7.71 -37.07 -34.41
N ASP A 53 8.86 -36.49 -34.75
CA ASP A 53 9.36 -36.46 -36.13
C ASP A 53 9.78 -37.88 -36.58
N PRO A 54 9.09 -38.49 -37.57
CA PRO A 54 9.41 -39.83 -38.05
C PRO A 54 10.82 -39.95 -38.65
N GLY A 55 11.42 -38.84 -39.10
CA GLY A 55 12.76 -38.81 -39.71
C GLY A 55 13.91 -38.93 -38.72
N VAL A 56 13.65 -38.85 -37.41
CA VAL A 56 14.68 -38.73 -36.37
C VAL A 56 14.78 -40.00 -35.50
N MET A 57 14.20 -41.13 -35.91
CA MET A 57 14.26 -42.37 -35.12
C MET A 57 15.67 -43.00 -35.14
N ILE A 58 16.56 -42.52 -34.26
CA ILE A 58 17.93 -43.01 -34.05
C ILE A 58 17.98 -43.92 -32.81
N PRO A 59 18.74 -45.04 -32.82
CA PRO A 59 18.98 -45.84 -31.62
C PRO A 59 19.55 -45.00 -30.47
N GLY A 60 18.92 -45.05 -29.29
CA GLY A 60 19.35 -44.31 -28.09
C GLY A 60 18.47 -43.12 -27.70
N ILE A 61 17.57 -42.65 -28.56
CA ILE A 61 16.68 -41.51 -28.29
C ILE A 61 15.78 -41.68 -27.07
N GLY A 62 15.38 -42.91 -26.74
CA GLY A 62 14.57 -43.18 -25.55
C GLY A 62 15.30 -42.84 -24.24
N PHE A 63 16.62 -43.04 -24.18
CA PHE A 63 17.43 -42.72 -23.01
C PHE A 63 17.62 -41.21 -22.85
N THR A 64 17.86 -40.49 -23.94
CA THR A 64 18.01 -39.02 -23.92
C THR A 64 16.69 -38.35 -23.54
N LEU A 65 15.57 -38.83 -24.08
CA LEU A 65 14.23 -38.32 -23.75
C LEU A 65 13.85 -38.61 -22.28
N GLY A 66 14.17 -39.79 -21.77
CA GLY A 66 13.94 -40.14 -20.36
C GLY A 66 14.69 -39.19 -19.40
N ASN A 67 15.95 -38.90 -19.70
CA ASN A 67 16.73 -37.92 -18.92
C ASN A 67 16.15 -36.50 -19.02
N PHE A 68 15.75 -36.06 -20.22
CA PHE A 68 15.09 -34.77 -20.40
C PHE A 68 13.83 -34.65 -19.53
N VAL A 69 12.95 -35.66 -19.55
CA VAL A 69 11.70 -35.66 -18.77
C VAL A 69 12.00 -35.57 -17.28
N ALA A 70 12.99 -36.31 -16.77
CA ALA A 70 13.40 -36.24 -15.37
C ALA A 70 13.88 -34.83 -14.99
N HIS A 71 14.74 -34.21 -15.82
CA HIS A 71 15.22 -32.84 -15.60
C HIS A 71 14.09 -31.80 -15.69
N TYR A 72 13.17 -31.94 -16.64
CA TYR A 72 12.01 -31.08 -16.79
C TYR A 72 11.12 -31.12 -15.53
N LEU A 73 10.81 -32.33 -15.03
CA LEU A 73 9.99 -32.49 -13.82
C LEU A 73 10.66 -31.87 -12.59
N ALA A 74 11.97 -32.06 -12.43
CA ALA A 74 12.72 -31.44 -11.34
C ALA A 74 12.70 -29.90 -11.42
N ARG A 75 12.92 -29.33 -12.60
CA ARG A 75 12.86 -27.86 -12.83
C ARG A 75 11.45 -27.32 -12.59
N LYS A 76 10.42 -28.04 -13.04
CA LYS A 76 9.01 -27.67 -12.82
C LYS A 76 8.66 -27.67 -11.34
N ALA A 77 9.07 -28.68 -10.59
CA ALA A 77 8.86 -28.76 -9.15
C ALA A 77 9.56 -27.60 -8.42
N ALA A 78 10.81 -27.28 -8.80
CA ALA A 78 11.54 -26.16 -8.24
C ALA A 78 10.86 -24.81 -8.51
N LEU A 79 10.37 -24.56 -9.73
CA LEU A 79 9.63 -23.35 -10.07
C LEU A 79 8.30 -23.25 -9.31
N ALA A 80 7.60 -24.37 -9.12
CA ALA A 80 6.36 -24.41 -8.36
C ALA A 80 6.58 -24.06 -6.88
N GLU A 81 7.66 -24.58 -6.27
CA GLU A 81 8.01 -24.23 -4.89
C GLU A 81 8.45 -22.75 -4.78
N GLN A 82 9.22 -22.25 -5.76
CA GLN A 82 9.56 -20.83 -5.83
C GLN A 82 8.29 -19.96 -5.89
N LYS A 83 7.29 -20.35 -6.69
CA LYS A 83 6.01 -19.64 -6.76
C LYS A 83 5.29 -19.64 -5.42
N ARG A 84 5.18 -20.81 -4.78
CA ARG A 84 4.51 -20.94 -3.48
C ARG A 84 5.14 -20.04 -2.41
N LEU A 85 6.46 -19.97 -2.36
CA LEU A 85 7.19 -19.10 -1.43
C LEU A 85 6.97 -17.62 -1.74
N LEU A 86 6.96 -17.26 -3.02
CA LEU A 86 6.73 -15.89 -3.45
C LEU A 86 5.30 -15.43 -3.16
N ASP A 87 4.30 -16.29 -3.40
CA ASP A 87 2.90 -16.02 -3.09
C ASP A 87 2.72 -15.74 -1.58
N LEU A 88 3.39 -16.52 -0.72
CA LEU A 88 3.38 -16.29 0.73
C LEU A 88 4.02 -14.92 1.09
N ALA A 89 5.17 -14.61 0.50
CA ALA A 89 5.84 -13.32 0.73
C ALA A 89 5.00 -12.12 0.26
N ILE A 90 4.26 -12.27 -0.85
CA ILE A 90 3.33 -11.26 -1.36
C ILE A 90 2.21 -11.03 -0.34
N GLU A 91 1.60 -12.09 0.19
CA GLU A 91 0.54 -11.95 1.21
C GLU A 91 1.06 -11.27 2.48
N GLU A 92 2.23 -11.66 2.98
CA GLU A 92 2.87 -11.00 4.13
C GLU A 92 3.15 -9.51 3.86
N ALA A 93 3.65 -9.17 2.66
CA ALA A 93 3.90 -7.79 2.26
C ALA A 93 2.60 -6.97 2.13
N ARG A 94 1.50 -7.58 1.67
CA ARG A 94 0.17 -6.94 1.61
C ARG A 94 -0.37 -6.65 3.00
N GLU A 95 -0.21 -7.58 3.94
CA GLU A 95 -0.59 -7.37 5.35
C GLU A 95 0.23 -6.25 6.00
N ALA A 96 1.54 -6.24 5.79
CA ALA A 96 2.43 -5.18 6.27
C ALA A 96 2.04 -3.81 5.72
N LEU A 97 1.73 -3.72 4.42
CA LEU A 97 1.24 -2.50 3.79
C LEU A 97 -0.11 -2.05 4.40
N ALA A 98 -1.03 -3.00 4.62
CA ALA A 98 -2.33 -2.70 5.22
C ALA A 98 -2.20 -2.19 6.66
N GLU A 99 -1.28 -2.75 7.46
CA GLU A 99 -0.97 -2.27 8.81
C GLU A 99 -0.40 -0.85 8.78
N ALA A 100 0.60 -0.60 7.92
CA ALA A 100 1.20 0.73 7.76
C ALA A 100 0.14 1.79 7.39
N PHE A 101 -0.79 1.45 6.50
CA PHE A 101 -1.93 2.31 6.16
C PHE A 101 -2.85 2.59 7.34
N ARG A 102 -3.20 1.56 8.12
CA ARG A 102 -4.05 1.72 9.32
C ARG A 102 -3.40 2.69 10.32
N VAL A 103 -2.09 2.57 10.55
CA VAL A 103 -1.35 3.47 11.43
C VAL A 103 -1.41 4.91 10.94
N VAL A 104 -1.12 5.16 9.65
CA VAL A 104 -1.22 6.50 9.06
C VAL A 104 -2.63 7.06 9.25
N LYS A 105 -3.66 6.26 8.97
CA LYS A 105 -5.04 6.72 9.05
C LYS A 105 -5.45 7.09 10.48
N THR A 106 -5.06 6.30 11.47
CA THR A 106 -5.32 6.61 12.89
C THR A 106 -4.66 7.93 13.29
N LEU A 107 -3.42 8.18 12.85
CA LEU A 107 -2.73 9.44 13.14
C LEU A 107 -3.40 10.64 12.46
N GLU A 108 -3.86 10.49 11.21
CA GLU A 108 -4.60 11.53 10.49
C GLU A 108 -5.92 11.86 11.19
N ILE A 109 -6.71 10.86 11.60
CA ILE A 109 -7.95 11.07 12.36
C ILE A 109 -7.67 11.79 13.68
N THR A 110 -6.61 11.40 14.38
CA THR A 110 -6.21 12.02 15.65
C THR A 110 -5.85 13.49 15.45
N ARG A 111 -5.13 13.82 14.37
CA ARG A 111 -4.83 15.21 14.01
C ARG A 111 -6.12 15.97 13.72
N ASP A 112 -7.00 15.44 12.88
CA ASP A 112 -8.21 16.14 12.45
C ASP A 112 -9.14 16.44 13.63
N GLN A 113 -9.24 15.53 14.60
CA GLN A 113 -9.96 15.74 15.85
C GLN A 113 -9.35 16.84 16.71
N ARG A 114 -8.01 16.92 16.80
CA ARG A 114 -7.32 18.00 17.53
C ARG A 114 -7.56 19.34 16.87
N ASP A 115 -7.38 19.41 15.57
CA ASP A 115 -7.57 20.64 14.80
C ASP A 115 -9.03 21.11 14.90
N ALA A 116 -10.00 20.20 14.93
CA ALA A 116 -11.41 20.53 15.13
C ALA A 116 -11.68 21.13 16.52
N ARG A 117 -11.12 20.55 17.58
CA ARG A 117 -11.24 21.07 18.95
C ARG A 117 -10.59 22.45 19.09
N GLU A 118 -9.39 22.62 18.54
CA GLU A 118 -8.68 23.91 18.56
C GLU A 118 -9.46 25.00 17.81
N ARG A 119 -10.08 24.65 16.67
CA ARG A 119 -11.00 25.56 15.95
C ARG A 119 -12.21 25.92 16.79
N GLU A 120 -12.90 24.94 17.36
CA GLU A 120 -14.10 25.18 18.17
C GLU A 120 -13.79 26.05 19.41
N GLU A 121 -12.67 25.81 20.09
CA GLU A 121 -12.23 26.64 21.21
C GLU A 121 -11.92 28.08 20.79
N ARG A 122 -11.30 28.26 19.63
CA ARG A 122 -11.03 29.58 19.07
C ARG A 122 -12.33 30.30 18.71
N ASP A 123 -13.22 29.65 17.98
CA ASP A 123 -14.51 30.20 17.58
C ASP A 123 -15.35 30.58 18.81
N ARG A 124 -15.32 29.76 19.87
CA ARG A 124 -15.98 30.06 21.15
C ARG A 124 -15.41 31.30 21.84
N ARG A 125 -14.08 31.47 21.83
CA ARG A 125 -13.41 32.65 22.39
C ARG A 125 -13.72 33.90 21.58
N ASP A 126 -13.65 33.80 20.26
CA ASP A 126 -13.93 34.90 19.34
C ASP A 126 -15.40 35.33 19.47
N GLN A 127 -16.35 34.39 19.56
CA GLN A 127 -17.75 34.68 19.82
C GLN A 127 -17.97 35.39 21.17
N ALA A 128 -17.36 34.89 22.24
CA ALA A 128 -17.49 35.51 23.56
C ALA A 128 -16.98 36.96 23.59
N ALA A 129 -15.86 37.23 22.88
CA ALA A 129 -15.32 38.57 22.74
C ALA A 129 -16.25 39.50 21.93
N LEU A 130 -16.84 39.00 20.84
CA LEU A 130 -17.81 39.76 20.04
C LEU A 130 -19.09 40.07 20.83
N ASP A 131 -19.57 39.13 21.63
CA ASP A 131 -20.75 39.32 22.49
C ASP A 131 -20.49 40.39 23.56
N GLU A 132 -19.31 40.41 24.17
CA GLU A 132 -18.91 41.44 25.14
C GLU A 132 -18.85 42.83 24.51
N ILE A 133 -18.29 42.95 23.30
CA ILE A 133 -18.27 44.20 22.53
C ILE A 133 -19.72 44.64 22.22
N GLY A 134 -20.57 43.73 21.76
CA GLY A 134 -21.98 44.00 21.45
C GLY A 134 -22.76 44.51 22.67
N LEU A 135 -22.60 43.86 23.83
CA LEU A 135 -23.21 44.27 25.10
C LEU A 135 -22.73 45.66 25.53
N THR A 136 -21.43 45.93 25.37
CA THR A 136 -20.83 47.21 25.74
C THR A 136 -21.37 48.35 24.87
N LEU A 137 -21.43 48.14 23.55
CA LEU A 137 -22.01 49.10 22.60
C LEU A 137 -23.49 49.36 22.89
N TYR A 138 -24.27 48.31 23.16
CA TYR A 138 -25.68 48.44 23.51
C TYR A 138 -25.89 49.24 24.81
N ARG A 139 -25.11 48.93 25.87
CA ARG A 139 -25.17 49.66 27.15
C ARG A 139 -24.83 51.13 26.98
N ARG A 140 -23.81 51.45 26.17
CA ARG A 140 -23.43 52.83 25.87
C ARG A 140 -24.55 53.59 25.16
N ARG A 141 -25.14 53.01 24.10
CA ARG A 141 -26.26 53.62 23.38
C ARG A 141 -27.44 53.90 24.30
N LYS A 142 -27.85 52.92 25.12
CA LYS A 142 -28.95 53.07 26.08
C LYS A 142 -28.68 54.15 27.16
N ALA A 143 -27.42 54.41 27.48
CA ALA A 143 -27.04 55.48 28.40
C ALA A 143 -27.07 56.85 27.72
N GLU A 144 -26.70 56.93 26.44
CA GLU A 144 -26.82 58.14 25.62
C GLU A 144 -28.30 58.50 25.40
N ASP A 145 -29.15 57.55 25.03
CA ASP A 145 -30.58 57.75 24.81
C ASP A 145 -31.27 58.30 26.07
N ARG A 146 -31.00 57.70 27.24
CA ARG A 146 -31.56 58.20 28.53
C ARG A 146 -31.12 59.62 28.89
N ARG A 147 -29.92 60.04 28.49
CA ARG A 147 -29.45 61.42 28.73
C ARG A 147 -30.06 62.42 27.76
N SER A 148 -30.60 61.97 26.62
CA SER A 148 -31.29 62.85 25.66
C SER A 148 -32.76 63.05 25.98
N GLU A 149 -33.33 62.25 26.88
CA GLU A 149 -34.72 62.32 27.35
C GLU A 149 -34.90 63.16 28.63
N GLU A 150 -33.80 63.50 29.32
CA GLU A 150 -33.75 64.42 30.50
C GLU A 150 -33.40 65.85 30.08
#